data_AF-A0A519UVH7-F1
#
_entry.id   AF-A0A519UVH7-F1
#
_cell.length_a   1.000
_cell.length_b   1.000
_cell.length_c   1.000
_cell.angle_alpha   90.00
_cell.angle_beta   90.00
_cell.angle_gamma   90.00
#
_symmetry.space_group_name_H-M   'P 1'
#
loop_
_entity.id
_entity.type
_entity.pdbx_description
1 polymer ?
#
loop_
_entity_poly.entity_id
_entity_poly.type
_entity_poly.pdbx_seq_one_letter_code
_entity_poly.pdbx_strand_id
1 'polypeptide(L)'
;QSLKDYILSNEGKIAERNGGINKFFGIVDLRISKKIKLYKTHNIEISGDIFNVGNLIKKKWGVNETLGSQALYALGIPEVKNSAGVVTSPAVPNFDTTNKVFNYRVNNSGVVNPSGNPYQFQLGFRYGF
;
A
#
# COMPACT_ATOMS: atom_id res chain seq x y z
N GLN A 1 4.01 1.60 29.21
CA GLN A 1 3.78 0.27 29.81
C GLN A 1 2.89 -0.61 28.90
N SER A 2 3.06 -0.57 27.57
CA SER A 2 2.16 -1.25 26.61
C SER A 2 2.89 -2.26 25.70
N LEU A 3 4.18 -2.05 25.44
CA LEU A 3 4.99 -2.95 24.62
C LEU A 3 5.28 -4.29 25.34
N LYS A 4 5.54 -4.23 26.65
CA LYS A 4 5.90 -5.40 27.46
C LYS A 4 4.73 -6.38 27.61
N ASP A 5 3.52 -5.86 27.81
CA ASP A 5 2.30 -6.67 27.93
C ASP A 5 1.88 -7.27 26.58
N TYR A 6 2.11 -6.55 25.48
CA TYR A 6 1.86 -7.03 24.13
C TYR A 6 2.80 -8.17 23.72
N ILE A 7 4.07 -8.10 24.14
CA ILE A 7 5.04 -9.18 23.93
C ILE A 7 4.65 -10.41 24.74
N LEU A 8 4.34 -10.24 26.03
CA LEU A 8 3.97 -11.36 26.92
C LEU A 8 2.64 -12.05 26.51
N SER A 9 1.67 -11.33 25.94
CA SER A 9 0.39 -11.95 25.54
C SER A 9 0.47 -12.75 24.23
N ASN A 10 1.56 -12.61 23.47
CA ASN A 10 1.77 -13.26 22.18
C ASN A 10 2.98 -14.23 22.19
N GLU A 11 3.75 -14.28 23.28
CA GLU A 11 4.75 -15.31 23.51
C GLU A 11 4.08 -16.70 23.59
N GLY A 12 4.41 -17.57 22.65
CA GLY A 12 3.94 -18.96 22.61
C GLY A 12 2.85 -19.26 21.57
N LYS A 13 2.34 -18.27 20.84
CA LYS A 13 1.42 -18.51 19.71
C LYS A 13 2.19 -18.47 18.39
N ILE A 14 2.09 -19.56 17.62
CA ILE A 14 2.57 -19.58 16.23
C ILE A 14 1.70 -18.60 15.46
N ALA A 15 2.27 -17.50 14.97
CA ALA A 15 1.58 -16.59 14.07
C ALA A 15 1.15 -17.37 12.82
N GLU A 16 -0.15 -17.39 12.51
CA GLU A 16 -0.68 -18.09 11.35
C GLU A 16 -0.02 -17.59 10.06
N ARG A 17 0.46 -18.53 9.23
CA ARG A 17 1.07 -18.24 7.94
C ARG A 17 0.02 -17.56 7.05
N ASN A 18 0.32 -16.38 6.53
CA ASN A 18 -0.60 -15.55 5.73
C ASN A 18 -1.86 -15.06 6.48
N GLY A 19 -1.84 -14.94 7.81
CA GLY A 19 -2.93 -14.34 8.60
C GLY A 19 -3.12 -12.81 8.41
N GLY A 20 -2.49 -12.22 7.39
CA GLY A 20 -2.72 -10.83 7.01
C GLY A 20 -4.09 -10.73 6.35
N ILE A 21 -5.12 -10.34 7.12
CA ILE A 21 -6.42 -9.97 6.57
C ILE A 21 -6.19 -8.78 5.64
N ASN A 22 -6.11 -9.06 4.34
CA ASN A 22 -6.08 -8.01 3.33
C ASN A 22 -7.49 -7.41 3.32
N LYS A 23 -7.64 -6.21 3.88
CA LYS A 23 -8.96 -5.55 4.00
C LYS A 23 -9.56 -5.42 2.60
N PHE A 24 -10.88 -5.59 2.48
CA PHE A 24 -11.56 -5.36 1.22
C PHE A 24 -11.50 -3.86 0.89
N PHE A 25 -10.84 -3.51 -0.22
CA PHE A 25 -10.74 -2.14 -0.71
C PHE A 25 -11.58 -1.98 -1.97
N GLY A 26 -12.44 -0.97 -2.02
CA GLY A 26 -13.21 -0.59 -3.20
C GLY A 26 -12.89 0.85 -3.61
N ILE A 27 -12.82 1.08 -4.91
CA ILE A 27 -12.72 2.42 -5.50
C ILE A 27 -14.08 2.76 -6.09
N VAL A 28 -14.57 3.96 -5.81
CA VAL A 28 -15.83 4.48 -6.35
C VAL A 28 -15.51 5.70 -7.19
N ASP A 29 -15.91 5.66 -8.46
CA ASP A 29 -15.74 6.74 -9.42
C ASP A 29 -17.11 7.36 -9.75
N LEU A 30 -17.16 8.67 -9.94
CA LEU A 30 -18.38 9.41 -10.27
C LEU A 30 -18.20 10.16 -11.59
N ARG A 31 -19.11 9.91 -12.53
CA ARG A 31 -19.22 10.66 -13.79
C ARG A 31 -20.56 11.37 -13.85
N ILE A 32 -20.52 12.67 -14.15
CA ILE A 32 -21.70 13.48 -14.40
C ILE A 32 -21.56 14.08 -15.79
N SER A 33 -22.54 13.87 -16.67
CA SER A 33 -22.61 14.56 -17.94
C SER A 33 -23.97 15.21 -18.17
N LYS A 34 -23.95 16.37 -18.83
CA LYS A 34 -25.15 17.10 -19.23
C LYS A 34 -25.07 17.46 -20.70
N LYS A 35 -26.06 16.98 -21.44
CA LYS A 35 -26.27 17.30 -22.84
C LYS A 35 -27.31 18.41 -22.98
N ILE A 36 -26.92 19.49 -23.63
CA ILE A 36 -27.75 20.65 -23.94
C ILE A 36 -28.01 20.65 -25.44
N LYS A 37 -29.28 20.55 -25.84
CA LYS A 37 -29.68 20.69 -27.24
C LYS A 37 -29.66 22.17 -27.59
N LEU A 38 -28.96 22.52 -28.67
CA LEU A 38 -28.91 23.88 -29.17
C LEU A 38 -30.05 24.09 -30.17
N TYR A 39 -29.83 23.73 -31.44
CA TYR A 39 -30.77 23.94 -32.53
C TYR A 39 -30.67 22.78 -33.53
N LYS A 40 -31.82 22.27 -33.99
CA LYS A 40 -31.93 21.07 -34.84
C LYS A 40 -31.17 19.88 -34.23
N THR A 41 -30.14 19.39 -34.91
CA THR A 41 -29.32 18.24 -34.50
C THR A 41 -28.14 18.64 -33.61
N HIS A 42 -27.84 19.94 -33.52
CA HIS A 42 -26.70 20.45 -32.76
C HIS A 42 -26.91 20.31 -31.25
N ASN A 43 -25.86 19.82 -30.58
CA ASN A 43 -25.84 19.62 -29.14
C ASN A 43 -24.45 19.86 -28.57
N ILE A 44 -24.42 20.36 -27.33
CA ILE A 44 -23.21 20.47 -26.51
C ILE A 44 -23.36 19.51 -25.34
N GLU A 45 -22.33 18.71 -25.07
CA GLU A 45 -22.23 17.87 -23.89
C GLU A 45 -21.04 18.32 -23.05
N ILE A 46 -21.32 18.60 -21.78
CA ILE A 46 -20.31 18.90 -20.77
C ILE A 46 -20.28 17.71 -19.81
N SER A 47 -19.10 17.17 -19.53
CA SER A 47 -18.91 16.08 -18.57
C SER A 47 -17.83 16.40 -17.55
N GLY A 48 -18.00 15.87 -16.35
CA GLY A 48 -17.00 15.84 -15.30
C GLY A 48 -16.88 14.42 -14.74
N ASP A 49 -15.64 13.95 -14.63
CA ASP A 49 -15.28 12.67 -14.04
C ASP A 49 -14.47 12.93 -12.76
N ILE A 50 -14.84 12.26 -11.67
CA ILE A 50 -14.16 12.26 -10.38
C ILE A 50 -13.76 10.83 -10.07
N PHE A 51 -12.47 10.56 -10.09
CA PHE A 51 -11.92 9.24 -9.76
C PHE A 51 -11.58 9.17 -8.28
N ASN A 52 -11.82 8.01 -7.67
CA ASN A 52 -11.56 7.73 -6.27
C ASN A 52 -12.30 8.70 -5.31
N VAL A 53 -13.61 8.87 -5.50
CA VAL A 53 -14.49 9.72 -4.66
C VAL A 53 -14.46 9.31 -3.19
N GLY A 54 -14.29 8.01 -2.92
CA GLY A 54 -14.09 7.51 -1.55
C GLY A 54 -12.93 8.21 -0.86
N ASN A 55 -11.80 8.37 -1.55
CA ASN A 55 -10.61 9.05 -1.04
C ASN A 55 -10.82 10.55 -0.80
N LEU A 56 -11.66 11.19 -1.62
CA LEU A 56 -12.04 12.60 -1.47
C LEU A 56 -12.83 12.86 -0.18
N ILE A 57 -13.78 11.98 0.15
CA ILE A 57 -14.64 12.11 1.34
C ILE A 57 -13.87 11.68 2.60
N LYS A 58 -13.15 10.57 2.53
CA LYS A 58 -12.26 10.10 3.60
C LYS A 58 -10.99 9.54 2.99
N LYS A 59 -9.85 10.14 3.33
CA LYS A 59 -8.51 9.69 2.90
C LYS A 59 -8.19 8.22 3.16
N LYS A 60 -8.94 7.53 4.04
CA LYS A 60 -8.78 6.08 4.33
C LYS A 60 -9.64 5.17 3.44
N TRP A 61 -10.58 5.73 2.69
CA TRP A 61 -11.44 4.98 1.76
C TRP A 61 -10.80 5.05 0.37
N GLY A 62 -10.63 3.91 -0.30
CA GLY A 62 -9.94 3.84 -1.60
C GLY A 62 -8.40 3.90 -1.54
N VAL A 63 -7.79 3.70 -0.36
CA VAL A 63 -6.34 3.44 -0.22
C VAL A 63 -6.14 1.94 -0.03
N ASN A 64 -5.32 1.33 -0.87
CA ASN A 64 -4.94 -0.08 -0.76
C ASN A 64 -3.69 -0.19 0.11
N GLU A 65 -3.89 -0.60 1.36
CA GLU A 65 -2.80 -0.91 2.27
C GLU A 65 -2.38 -2.37 2.07
N THR A 66 -1.61 -2.61 1.00
CA THR A 66 -1.10 -3.96 0.72
C THR A 66 0.11 -4.22 1.62
N LEU A 67 -0.02 -5.22 2.49
CA LEU A 67 1.13 -5.79 3.18
C LEU A 67 1.86 -6.72 2.21
N GLY A 68 3.10 -6.38 1.85
CA GLY A 68 3.99 -7.31 1.16
C GLY A 68 4.28 -8.55 2.02
N SER A 69 4.83 -9.61 1.43
CA SER A 69 5.26 -10.79 2.19
C SER A 69 6.32 -10.38 3.22
N GLN A 70 5.99 -10.55 4.51
CA GLN A 70 6.86 -10.14 5.61
C GLN A 70 7.40 -11.39 6.28
N ALA A 71 8.61 -11.81 5.90
CA ALA A 71 9.29 -12.88 6.61
C ALA A 71 9.72 -12.34 7.98
N LEU A 72 8.98 -12.67 9.05
CA LEU A 72 9.31 -12.25 10.42
C LEU A 72 10.68 -12.78 10.87
N TYR A 73 11.07 -13.93 10.33
CA TYR A 73 12.37 -14.56 10.52
C TYR A 73 13.01 -14.88 9.17
N ALA A 74 14.29 -14.59 9.03
CA ALA A 74 15.08 -14.97 7.86
C ALA A 74 16.53 -15.30 8.27
N LEU A 75 17.18 -16.16 7.49
CA LEU A 75 18.59 -16.49 7.65
C LEU A 75 19.46 -15.37 7.03
N GLY A 76 20.58 -15.09 7.69
CA GLY A 76 21.54 -14.05 7.32
C GLY A 76 21.03 -12.63 7.55
N ILE A 77 21.93 -11.66 7.56
CA ILE A 77 21.61 -10.23 7.67
C ILE A 77 22.08 -9.57 6.37
N PRO A 78 21.20 -8.99 5.53
CA PRO A 78 21.62 -8.30 4.31
C PRO A 78 22.40 -7.03 4.65
N GLU A 79 23.21 -6.55 3.70
CA GLU A 79 23.88 -5.26 3.85
C GLU A 79 22.86 -4.11 3.98
N VAL A 80 23.15 -3.16 4.87
CA VAL A 80 22.33 -1.94 5.02
C VAL A 80 23.00 -0.82 4.25
N LYS A 81 22.24 -0.14 3.39
CA LYS A 81 22.70 1.02 2.62
C LYS A 81 21.97 2.28 3.07
N ASN A 82 22.65 3.42 3.02
CA ASN A 82 22.00 4.71 3.18
C ASN A 82 21.28 5.13 1.87
N SER A 83 20.56 6.25 1.90
CA SER A 83 19.84 6.79 0.74
C SER A 83 20.74 7.14 -0.46
N ALA A 84 22.05 7.26 -0.26
CA ALA A 84 23.05 7.47 -1.31
C ALA A 84 23.68 6.17 -1.82
N GLY A 85 23.20 5.00 -1.37
CA GLY A 85 23.69 3.69 -1.79
C GLY A 85 24.97 3.21 -1.09
N VAL A 86 25.50 3.97 -0.13
CA VAL A 86 26.71 3.61 0.63
C VAL A 86 26.36 2.59 1.70
N VAL A 87 27.12 1.49 1.78
CA VAL A 87 26.96 0.45 2.79
C VAL A 87 27.34 0.99 4.17
N THR A 88 26.38 1.02 5.09
CA THR A 88 26.55 1.44 6.49
C THR A 88 26.68 0.26 7.45
N SER A 89 26.22 -0.94 7.04
CA SER A 89 26.45 -2.20 7.76
C SER A 89 26.70 -3.32 6.75
N PRO A 90 27.80 -4.10 6.89
CA PRO A 90 28.07 -5.22 5.99
C PRO A 90 27.06 -6.36 6.18
N ALA A 91 26.91 -7.18 5.15
CA ALA A 91 26.08 -8.39 5.22
C ALA A 91 26.71 -9.45 6.14
N VAL A 92 25.88 -10.16 6.90
CA VAL A 92 26.25 -11.31 7.72
C VAL A 92 25.73 -12.60 7.06
N PRO A 93 26.61 -13.60 6.81
CA PRO A 93 26.22 -14.84 6.15
C PRO A 93 25.25 -15.68 7.00
N ASN A 94 24.44 -16.52 6.33
CA ASN A 94 23.41 -17.36 6.96
C ASN A 94 23.98 -18.32 8.02
N PHE A 95 25.20 -18.83 7.80
CA PHE A 95 25.88 -19.74 8.69
C PHE A 95 27.27 -19.21 9.03
N ASP A 96 27.56 -19.08 10.32
CA ASP A 96 28.89 -18.78 10.82
C ASP A 96 29.69 -20.08 10.92
N THR A 97 30.67 -20.23 10.04
CA THR A 97 31.54 -21.41 9.95
C THR A 97 32.53 -21.53 11.11
N THR A 98 32.82 -20.42 11.81
CA THR A 98 33.75 -20.38 12.94
C THR A 98 33.06 -20.89 14.20
N ASN A 99 31.89 -20.32 14.49
CA ASN A 99 31.12 -20.66 15.69
C ASN A 99 30.15 -21.83 15.47
N LYS A 100 29.99 -22.29 14.23
CA LYS A 100 29.06 -23.36 13.82
C LYS A 100 27.61 -23.05 14.19
N VAL A 101 27.20 -21.79 14.07
CA VAL A 101 25.85 -21.32 14.41
C VAL A 101 25.17 -20.67 13.20
N PHE A 102 23.84 -20.76 13.17
CA PHE A 102 23.04 -20.03 12.18
C PHE A 102 22.76 -18.61 12.66
N ASN A 103 22.97 -17.64 11.77
CA ASN A 103 22.66 -16.24 12.02
C ASN A 103 21.23 -15.95 11.57
N TYR A 104 20.38 -15.55 12.51
CA TYR A 104 18.98 -15.22 12.25
C TYR A 104 18.77 -13.71 12.38
N ARG A 105 18.00 -13.15 11.45
CA ARG A 105 17.48 -11.78 11.60
C ARG A 105 16.00 -11.82 11.95
N VAL A 106 15.64 -10.97 12.90
CA VAL A 106 14.24 -10.63 13.21
C VAL A 106 13.91 -9.38 12.42
N ASN A 107 12.98 -9.49 11.47
CA ASN A 107 12.51 -8.33 10.74
C ASN A 107 11.38 -7.69 11.55
N ASN A 108 11.56 -6.43 11.98
CA ASN A 108 10.49 -5.68 12.62
C ASN A 108 9.35 -5.53 11.60
N SER A 109 8.10 -5.77 12.02
CA SER A 109 6.93 -5.80 11.12
C SER A 109 6.99 -4.64 10.14
N GLY A 110 7.14 -4.93 8.85
CA GLY A 110 7.40 -3.89 7.87
C GLY A 110 6.22 -2.95 7.80
N VAL A 111 6.61 -1.68 7.68
CA VAL A 111 5.74 -0.55 7.57
C VAL A 111 4.75 -0.83 6.45
N VAL A 112 3.46 -0.73 6.77
CA VAL A 112 2.40 -0.71 5.76
C VAL A 112 2.73 0.45 4.84
N ASN A 113 3.07 0.16 3.59
CA ASN A 113 3.21 1.19 2.58
C ASN A 113 1.82 1.39 1.98
N PRO A 114 1.12 2.51 2.29
CA PRO A 114 -0.14 2.79 1.64
C PRO A 114 0.11 2.94 0.14
N SER A 115 -0.60 2.14 -0.65
CA SER A 115 -0.58 2.20 -2.11
C SER A 115 -1.97 2.59 -2.61
N GLY A 116 -2.06 3.31 -3.72
CA GLY A 116 -3.33 3.75 -4.28
C GLY A 116 -3.19 5.09 -4.98
N ASN A 117 -3.92 5.25 -6.09
CA ASN A 117 -3.94 6.52 -6.80
C ASN A 117 -4.75 7.55 -5.98
N PRO A 118 -4.22 8.78 -5.78
CA PRO A 118 -4.99 9.87 -5.19
C PRO A 118 -6.21 10.21 -6.07
N TYR A 119 -7.16 10.97 -5.52
CA TYR A 119 -8.32 11.44 -6.29
C TYR A 119 -7.87 12.24 -7.52
N GLN A 120 -8.58 12.05 -8.63
CA GLN A 120 -8.29 12.75 -9.88
C GLN A 120 -9.59 13.33 -10.45
N PHE A 121 -9.46 14.47 -11.12
CA PHE A 121 -10.57 15.15 -11.77
C PHE A 121 -10.29 15.26 -13.26
N GLN A 122 -11.29 14.98 -14.08
CA GLN A 122 -11.24 15.19 -15.52
C GLN A 122 -12.50 15.93 -15.98
N LEU A 123 -12.31 16.87 -16.90
CA LEU A 123 -13.40 17.61 -17.54
C LEU A 123 -13.43 17.27 -19.02
N GLY A 124 -14.63 17.11 -19.55
CA GLY A 124 -14.88 16.79 -20.95
C GLY A 124 -15.86 17.78 -21.57
N PHE A 125 -15.59 18.10 -22.82
CA PHE A 125 -16.46 18.90 -23.66
C PHE A 125 -16.62 18.21 -25.01
N ARG A 126 -17.86 18.06 -25.48
CA ARG A 126 -18.17 17.48 -26.78
C ARG A 126 -19.21 18.33 -27.50
N TYR A 127 -18.97 18.60 -28.77
CA TYR A 127 -19.94 19.18 -29.68
C TYR A 127 -20.41 18.11 -30.67
N GLY A 128 -21.72 17.95 -30.80
CA GLY A 128 -22.35 17.08 -31.79
C GLY A 128 -23.18 17.90 -32.77
N PHE A 129 -23.12 17.56 -34.05
CA PHE A 129 -23.87 18.16 -35.14
C PHE A 129 -24.83 17.15 -35.77
#